data_AF-A0A0F9DQH2-F1
#
_entry.id   AF-A0A0F9DQH2-F1
#
_cell.length_a   1.000
_cell.length_b   1.000
_cell.length_c   1.000
_cell.angle_alpha   90.00
_cell.angle_beta   90.00
_cell.angle_gamma   90.00
#
_symmetry.space_group_name_H-M   'P 1'
#
loop_
_entity.id
_entity.type
_entity.pdbx_description
1 polymer ?
#
loop_
_entity_poly.entity_id
_entity_poly.type
_entity_poly.pdbx_seq_one_letter_code
_entity_poly.pdbx_strand_id
1 'polypeptide(L)' 'MQKIIKVKIKNVYGNNLCYPLTYAKELETLTGNKTLTARNVEALKGLGFSFEQELTRKV' A
#
# COMPACT_ATOMS: atom_id res chain seq x y z
N MET A 1 -5.19 -18.99 -3.56
CA MET A 1 -5.56 -17.64 -4.08
C MET A 1 -4.65 -16.61 -3.43
N GLN A 2 -3.83 -15.92 -4.22
CA GLN A 2 -2.93 -14.89 -3.71
C GLN A 2 -3.73 -13.60 -3.47
N LYS A 3 -3.68 -13.05 -2.26
CA LYS A 3 -4.35 -11.79 -1.93
C LYS A 3 -3.42 -10.64 -2.31
N ILE A 4 -3.79 -9.85 -3.31
CA ILE A 4 -2.97 -8.75 -3.83
C ILE A 4 -3.45 -7.44 -3.23
N ILE A 5 -2.52 -6.65 -2.71
CA ILE A 5 -2.72 -5.26 -2.28
C ILE A 5 -2.22 -4.35 -3.40
N LYS A 6 -3.14 -3.70 -4.10
CA LYS A 6 -2.79 -2.64 -5.06
C LYS A 6 -2.39 -1.38 -4.30
N VAL A 7 -1.30 -0.76 -4.70
CA VAL A 7 -0.77 0.46 -4.07
C VAL A 7 -0.47 1.55 -5.08
N LYS A 8 -0.58 2.80 -4.64
CA LYS A 8 -0.15 3.98 -5.38
C LYS A 8 0.98 4.65 -4.62
N ILE A 9 2.12 4.83 -5.27
CA ILE A 9 3.23 5.60 -4.71
C ILE A 9 3.06 7.06 -5.15
N LYS A 10 3.05 7.98 -4.19
CA LYS A 10 3.00 9.42 -4.46
C LYS A 10 4.13 10.11 -3.71
N ASN A 11 4.90 10.94 -4.41
CA ASN A 11 5.86 11.83 -3.76
C ASN A 11 5.13 13.04 -3.17
N VAL A 12 5.36 13.31 -1.89
CA VAL A 12 4.80 14.45 -1.16
C VAL A 12 5.92 15.11 -0.38
N TYR A 13 6.28 16.33 -0.76
CA TYR A 13 7.39 17.11 -0.17
C TYR A 13 8.70 16.30 -0.08
N GLY A 14 9.05 15.56 -1.13
CA GLY A 14 10.26 14.72 -1.17
C GLY A 14 10.10 13.32 -0.59
N ASN A 15 8.98 13.01 0.07
CA ASN A 15 8.74 11.70 0.66
C ASN A 15 7.83 10.83 -0.20
N ASN A 16 8.26 9.61 -0.51
CA ASN A 16 7.42 8.64 -1.20
C ASN A 16 6.46 7.98 -0.21
N LEU A 17 5.18 8.29 -0.34
CA LEU A 17 4.10 7.72 0.44
C LEU A 17 3.42 6.58 -0.32
N CYS A 18 3.23 5.45 0.35
CA CYS A 18 2.61 4.25 -0.21
C CYS A 18 1.13 4.18 0.22
N TYR A 19 0.23 4.51 -0.70
CA TYR A 19 -1.21 4.47 -0.45
C TYR A 19 -1.79 3.11 -0.89
N PRO A 20 -2.42 2.33 0.00
CA PRO A 20 -3.17 1.16 -0.40
C PRO A 20 -4.46 1.58 -1.12
N LEU A 21 -4.78 0.91 -2.22
CA LEU A 21 -6.00 1.11 -3.00
C LEU A 21 -7.04 0.02 -2.69
N THR A 22 -6.56 -1.21 -2.47
CA THR A 22 -7.38 -2.33 -1.98
C THR A 22 -7.23 -2.46 -0.47
N TYR A 23 -8.32 -2.80 0.23
CA TYR A 23 -8.37 -2.90 1.70
C TYR A 23 -7.98 -1.61 2.42
N ALA A 24 -8.14 -0.45 1.77
CA ALA A 24 -7.62 0.82 2.28
C ALA A 24 -8.18 1.18 3.66
N LYS A 25 -9.48 0.98 3.88
CA LYS A 25 -10.14 1.29 5.16
C LYS A 25 -9.71 0.34 6.26
N GLU A 26 -9.61 -0.95 5.96
CA GLU A 26 -9.18 -1.99 6.89
C GLU A 26 -7.73 -1.80 7.30
N LEU A 27 -6.86 -1.48 6.35
CA LEU A 27 -5.45 -1.19 6.61
C LEU A 27 -5.26 0.14 7.35
N GLU A 28 -6.06 1.17 7.05
CA GLU A 28 -6.07 2.41 7.83
C GLU A 28 -6.50 2.16 9.27
N THR A 29 -7.55 1.35 9.47
CA THR A 29 -8.03 0.95 10.81
C THR A 29 -6.96 0.19 11.57
N LEU A 30 -6.25 -0.74 10.92
CA LEU A 30 -5.23 -1.58 11.54
C LEU A 30 -3.94 -0.82 11.86
N THR A 31 -3.54 0.10 10.99
CA THR A 31 -2.23 0.78 11.08
C THR A 31 -2.32 2.19 11.64
N GLY A 32 -3.53 2.73 11.79
CA GLY A 32 -3.81 4.12 12.16
C GLY A 32 -3.42 5.14 11.09
N ASN A 33 -2.98 4.71 9.90
CA ASN A 33 -2.43 5.58 8.87
C ASN A 33 -3.01 5.25 7.50
N LYS A 34 -3.25 6.29 6.69
CA LYS A 34 -3.69 6.16 5.28
C LYS A 34 -2.61 5.61 4.35
N THR A 35 -1.38 5.54 4.83
CA THR A 35 -0.21 5.11 4.07
C THR A 35 0.50 3.98 4.79
N LEU A 36 0.96 3.00 4.02
CA LEU A 36 1.76 1.90 4.55
C LEU A 36 3.21 2.33 4.72
N THR A 37 3.75 2.06 5.90
CA THR A 37 5.20 2.13 6.14
C THR A 37 5.89 0.87 5.59
N ALA A 38 7.22 0.89 5.47
CA ALA A 38 8.00 -0.29 5.13
C ALA A 38 7.73 -1.47 6.09
N ARG A 39 7.58 -1.19 7.40
CA ARG A 39 7.25 -2.21 8.39
C ARG A 39 5.88 -2.84 8.15
N ASN A 40 4.88 -2.06 7.73
CA ASN A 40 3.56 -2.60 7.39
C ASN A 40 3.64 -3.51 6.16
N VAL A 41 4.38 -3.10 5.12
CA VAL A 41 4.57 -3.89 3.90
C VAL A 41 5.23 -5.23 4.21
N GLU A 42 6.31 -5.25 5.00
CA GLU A 42 6.99 -6.48 5.38
C GLU A 42 6.11 -7.42 6.22
N ALA A 43 5.36 -6.89 7.18
CA ALA A 43 4.41 -7.68 7.95
C ALA A 43 3.32 -8.31 7.06
N LEU A 44 2.76 -7.54 6.13
CA LEU A 44 1.73 -8.01 5.20
C LEU A 44 2.28 -9.07 4.23
N LYS A 45 3.52 -8.93 3.75
CA LYS A 45 4.18 -9.99 2.98
C LYS A 45 4.33 -11.27 3.80
N GLY A 46 4.72 -11.16 5.07
CA GLY A 46 4.80 -12.30 5.99
C GLY A 46 3.46 -13.01 6.22
N LEU A 47 2.34 -12.28 6.07
CA LEU A 47 0.98 -12.83 6.12
C LEU A 47 0.50 -13.41 4.77
N GLY A 48 1.35 -13.43 3.74
CA GLY A 48 1.04 -13.99 2.42
C GLY A 48 0.36 -13.03 1.45
N PHE A 49 0.34 -11.72 1.75
CA PHE A 49 -0.10 -10.72 0.77
C PHE A 49 1.01 -10.41 -0.25
N SER A 50 0.60 -10.06 -1.45
CA SER A 50 1.49 -9.56 -2.50
C SER A 50 1.13 -8.13 -2.86
N PHE A 51 2.07 -7.38 -3.44
CA PHE A 51 1.89 -5.96 -3.72
C PHE A 51 2.03 -5.68 -5.20
N GLU A 52 1.14 -4.86 -5.74
CA GLU A 52 1.16 -4.41 -7.13
C GLU A 52 1.05 -2.90 -7.17
N GLN A 53 2.00 -2.23 -7.82
CA GLN A 53 1.93 -0.78 -7.98
C GLN A 53 1.04 -0.43 -9.17
N GLU A 54 -0.01 0.36 -8.92
CA GLU A 54 -0.83 0.90 -9.99
C GLU A 54 -0.07 2.03 -10.69
N LEU A 55 0.43 1.74 -11.89
CA LEU A 55 1.03 2.73 -12.77
C LEU A 55 -0.09 3.51 -13.45
N THR A 56 -0.39 4.72 -12.96
CA THR A 56 -1.31 5.61 -13.68
C THR A 56 -0.62 6.07 -14.97
N ARG A 57 -0.96 5.45 -16.12
CA ARG A 57 -0.56 6.00 -17.42
C ARG A 57 -1.29 7.33 -17.60
N LYS A 58 -0.54 8.43 -17.62
CA LYS A 58 -1.08 9.72 -18.09
C LYS A 58 -1.34 9.57 -19.59
N VAL A 59 -2.62 9.65 -19.98
CA VAL A 59 -3.05 9.88 -21.37
C VAL A 59 -2.87 11.36 -21.67
#